data_AF-A0A1A7YJP4-F1
#
_entry.id   AF-A0A1A7YJP4-F1
#
_cell.length_a   1.000
_cell.length_b   1.000
_cell.length_c   1.000
_cell.angle_alpha   90.00
_cell.angle_beta   90.00
_cell.angle_gamma   90.00
#
_symmetry.space_group_name_H-M   'P 1'
#
loop_
_entity.id
_entity.type
_entity.pdbx_description
1 polymer ?
#
loop_
_entity_poly.entity_id
_entity_poly.type
_entity_poly.pdbx_seq_one_letter_code
_entity_poly.pdbx_strand_id
1 'polypeptide(L)'
;MAACRLFLSIAVCLLLTQTTSAKNDAPCQPSKWNNGYSTFLRRHLPRGAPNSQNPEEWKKYIQSLGGCDRPTQSFLRPEDLDEVRSVCSSRGKVLKDNLCISQQRFTFFTVRSEQGTCGIKSVRKETKHLILACEVLENQCVPVHFEGNPEDLKPNNNARSCQDQGNRNQAVSARMSWFWFFVFLLVFYSV
;
A
#
# COMPACT_ATOMS: atom_id res chain seq x y z
N MET A 1 -14.04 29.34 36.94
CA MET A 1 -13.79 27.89 37.16
C MET A 1 -14.62 26.97 36.25
N ALA A 2 -15.90 27.25 36.00
CA ALA A 2 -16.73 26.39 35.14
C ALA A 2 -16.32 26.37 33.65
N ALA A 3 -15.94 27.53 33.09
CA ALA A 3 -15.54 27.64 31.69
C ALA A 3 -14.28 26.81 31.36
N CYS A 4 -13.26 26.80 32.23
CA CYS A 4 -12.04 26.00 32.02
C CYS A 4 -12.31 24.49 32.01
N ARG A 5 -13.28 24.01 32.81
CA ARG A 5 -13.67 22.59 32.81
C ARG A 5 -14.32 22.18 31.48
N LEU A 6 -15.08 23.09 30.86
CA LEU A 6 -15.70 22.86 29.55
C LEU A 6 -14.68 22.82 28.41
N PHE A 7 -13.67 23.69 28.43
CA PHE A 7 -12.60 23.68 27.43
C PHE A 7 -11.71 22.44 27.54
N LEU A 8 -11.42 21.98 28.77
CA LEU A 8 -10.68 20.74 29.03
C LEU A 8 -11.42 19.50 28.51
N SER A 9 -12.74 19.40 28.73
CA SER A 9 -13.53 18.27 28.23
C SER A 9 -13.64 18.25 26.71
N ILE A 10 -13.76 19.42 26.05
CA ILE A 10 -13.76 19.51 24.58
C ILE A 10 -12.38 19.12 24.01
N ALA A 11 -11.28 19.54 24.63
CA ALA A 11 -9.92 19.18 24.20
C ALA A 11 -9.66 17.66 24.34
N VAL A 12 -10.14 17.04 25.42
CA VAL A 12 -10.07 15.57 25.60
C VAL A 12 -10.90 14.84 24.55
N CYS A 13 -12.11 15.31 24.24
CA CYS A 13 -12.93 14.73 23.16
C CYS A 13 -12.26 14.84 21.78
N LEU A 14 -11.63 15.98 21.46
CA LEU A 14 -10.92 16.17 20.18
C LEU A 14 -9.68 15.26 20.07
N LEU A 15 -8.96 15.02 21.17
CA LEU A 15 -7.83 14.09 21.22
C LEU A 15 -8.25 12.63 21.02
N LEU A 16 -9.44 12.25 21.48
CA LEU A 16 -10.01 10.90 21.29
C LEU A 16 -10.54 10.66 19.87
N THR A 17 -10.76 11.71 19.08
CA THR A 17 -11.24 11.61 17.68
C THR A 17 -10.13 11.51 16.63
N GLN A 18 -8.87 11.31 17.03
CA GLN A 18 -7.83 10.96 16.06
C GLN A 18 -8.17 9.61 15.42
N THR A 19 -8.82 9.68 14.26
CA THR A 19 -9.14 8.53 13.43
C THR A 19 -7.84 7.81 13.14
N THR A 20 -7.68 6.61 13.67
CA THR A 20 -6.55 5.75 13.32
C THR A 20 -6.65 5.47 11.83
N SER A 21 -5.87 6.18 11.01
CA SER A 21 -5.81 5.91 9.57
C SER A 21 -5.49 4.43 9.38
N ALA A 22 -6.37 3.69 8.70
CA ALA A 22 -6.14 2.28 8.40
C ALA A 22 -4.92 2.09 7.47
N LYS A 23 -4.46 3.16 6.83
CA LYS A 23 -3.37 3.18 5.84
C LYS A 23 -2.10 3.81 6.44
N ASN A 24 -0.97 3.16 6.20
CA ASN A 24 0.37 3.69 6.49
C ASN A 24 0.65 4.94 5.64
N ASP A 25 1.22 5.98 6.25
CA ASP A 25 1.50 7.30 5.65
C ASP A 25 2.89 7.38 5.01
N ALA A 26 3.71 6.34 5.19
CA ALA A 26 4.99 6.17 4.51
C ALA A 26 5.23 4.70 4.16
N PRO A 27 6.04 4.41 3.12
CA PRO A 27 6.39 3.04 2.80
C PRO A 27 7.27 2.43 3.88
N CYS A 28 7.21 1.11 4.00
CA CYS A 28 8.02 0.33 4.92
C CYS A 28 7.78 0.67 6.40
N GLN A 29 6.56 1.11 6.75
CA GLN A 29 6.08 1.09 8.12
C GLN A 29 5.55 -0.29 8.50
N PRO A 30 5.56 -0.67 9.80
CA PRO A 30 5.00 -1.93 10.26
C PRO A 30 3.58 -2.15 9.74
N SER A 31 3.32 -3.35 9.21
CA SER A 31 1.97 -3.70 8.77
C SER A 31 1.05 -3.94 9.95
N LYS A 32 -0.20 -3.55 9.80
CA LYS A 32 -1.28 -3.93 10.72
C LYS A 32 -1.77 -5.36 10.47
N TRP A 33 -1.47 -5.93 9.29
CA TRP A 33 -2.00 -7.21 8.82
C TRP A 33 -0.86 -8.14 8.40
N ASN A 34 -0.74 -9.29 9.05
CA ASN A 34 0.34 -10.25 8.77
C ASN A 34 0.18 -11.04 7.46
N ASN A 35 -0.95 -10.93 6.77
CA ASN A 35 -1.26 -11.67 5.54
C ASN A 35 -1.25 -10.80 4.28
N GLY A 36 -0.80 -9.54 4.36
CA GLY A 36 -0.78 -8.62 3.23
C GLY A 36 0.06 -9.15 2.06
N TYR A 37 1.27 -9.61 2.34
CA TYR A 37 2.18 -10.13 1.31
C TYR A 37 1.68 -11.44 0.69
N SER A 38 1.21 -12.40 1.49
CA SER A 38 0.67 -13.67 0.96
C SER A 38 -0.60 -13.44 0.13
N THR A 39 -1.44 -12.48 0.54
CA THR A 39 -2.61 -12.04 -0.23
C THR A 39 -2.20 -11.38 -1.55
N PHE A 40 -1.17 -10.53 -1.53
CA PHE A 40 -0.61 -9.92 -2.74
C PHE A 40 -0.14 -10.98 -3.74
N LEU A 41 0.69 -11.94 -3.29
CA LEU A 41 1.20 -13.04 -4.13
C LEU A 41 0.06 -13.86 -4.74
N ARG A 42 -0.91 -14.28 -3.93
CA ARG A 42 -2.07 -15.04 -4.40
C ARG A 42 -2.88 -14.29 -5.45
N ARG A 43 -2.97 -12.96 -5.36
CA ARG A 43 -3.81 -12.12 -6.22
C ARG A 43 -3.11 -11.62 -7.48
N HIS A 44 -1.78 -11.49 -7.46
CA HIS A 44 -1.02 -10.81 -8.50
C HIS A 44 0.13 -11.62 -9.08
N LEU A 45 0.62 -12.63 -8.37
CA LEU A 45 1.65 -13.58 -8.84
C LEU A 45 1.22 -15.05 -8.67
N PRO A 46 -0.06 -15.43 -8.93
CA PRO A 46 -0.45 -16.83 -8.83
C PRO A 46 0.23 -17.65 -9.93
N ARG A 47 0.58 -18.91 -9.60
CA ARG A 47 1.17 -19.84 -10.58
C ARG A 47 0.14 -20.21 -11.66
N GLY A 48 0.63 -20.55 -12.85
CA GLY A 48 -0.20 -21.06 -13.94
C GLY A 48 -1.07 -20.02 -14.65
N ALA A 49 -0.80 -18.73 -14.47
CA ALA A 49 -1.51 -17.68 -15.20
C ALA A 49 -1.32 -17.85 -16.71
N PRO A 50 -2.38 -17.68 -17.53
CA PRO A 50 -2.26 -17.71 -18.99
C PRO A 50 -1.28 -16.66 -19.51
N ASN A 51 -0.60 -16.97 -20.62
CA ASN A 51 0.29 -16.02 -21.31
C ASN A 51 -0.32 -15.48 -22.62
N SER A 52 -1.61 -15.75 -22.86
CA SER A 52 -2.35 -15.29 -24.03
C SER A 52 -3.34 -14.17 -23.65
N GLN A 53 -3.88 -13.48 -24.66
CA GLN A 53 -5.00 -12.54 -24.46
C GLN A 53 -6.37 -13.22 -24.64
N ASN A 54 -6.44 -14.56 -24.64
CA ASN A 54 -7.65 -15.33 -24.87
C ASN A 54 -8.60 -15.23 -23.66
N PRO A 55 -9.79 -14.61 -23.80
CA PRO A 55 -10.73 -14.44 -22.69
C PRO A 55 -11.17 -15.77 -22.05
N GLU A 56 -11.29 -16.85 -22.81
CA GLU A 56 -11.74 -18.15 -22.28
C GLU A 56 -10.70 -18.85 -21.42
N GLU A 57 -9.40 -18.67 -21.72
CA GLU A 57 -8.32 -19.15 -20.84
C GLU A 57 -8.35 -18.41 -19.50
N TRP A 58 -8.51 -17.08 -19.55
CA TRP A 58 -8.60 -16.24 -18.35
C TRP A 58 -9.86 -16.52 -17.53
N LYS A 59 -11.00 -16.80 -18.18
CA LYS A 59 -12.24 -17.19 -17.51
C LYS A 59 -12.04 -18.47 -16.68
N LYS A 60 -11.54 -19.53 -17.32
CA LYS A 60 -11.27 -20.82 -16.65
C LYS A 60 -10.26 -20.64 -15.52
N TYR A 61 -9.21 -19.86 -15.77
CA TYR A 61 -8.19 -19.59 -14.77
C TYR A 61 -8.74 -18.84 -13.55
N ILE A 62 -9.45 -17.73 -13.74
CA ILE A 62 -10.03 -16.94 -12.66
C ILE A 62 -11.07 -17.75 -11.87
N GLN A 63 -11.88 -18.57 -12.55
CA GLN A 63 -12.81 -19.50 -11.90
C GLN A 63 -12.07 -20.49 -10.99
N SER A 64 -10.97 -21.08 -11.46
CA SER A 64 -10.16 -22.01 -10.67
C SER A 64 -9.56 -21.39 -9.40
N LEU A 65 -9.35 -20.07 -9.40
CA LEU A 65 -8.85 -19.30 -8.25
C LEU A 65 -9.95 -18.80 -7.32
N GLY A 66 -11.23 -19.00 -7.65
CA GLY A 66 -12.37 -18.38 -6.93
C GLY A 66 -12.38 -16.85 -7.03
N GLY A 67 -11.84 -16.29 -8.12
CA GLY A 67 -11.58 -14.86 -8.26
C GLY A 67 -12.68 -14.04 -8.96
N CYS A 68 -13.89 -14.57 -9.12
CA CYS A 68 -14.92 -13.94 -9.97
C CYS A 68 -15.51 -12.64 -9.41
N ASP A 69 -15.50 -12.44 -8.09
CA ASP A 69 -16.05 -11.23 -7.46
C ASP A 69 -15.18 -9.98 -7.67
N ARG A 70 -14.02 -10.12 -8.34
CA ARG A 70 -13.04 -9.04 -8.52
C ARG A 70 -13.16 -8.46 -9.94
N PRO A 71 -13.68 -7.23 -10.10
CA PRO A 71 -13.98 -6.66 -11.41
C PRO A 71 -12.73 -6.31 -12.23
N THR A 72 -11.60 -6.04 -11.58
CA THR A 72 -10.31 -5.80 -12.25
C THR A 72 -9.20 -6.49 -11.48
N GLN A 73 -8.37 -7.23 -12.21
CA GLN A 73 -7.29 -8.02 -11.65
C GLN A 73 -6.04 -7.87 -12.53
N SER A 74 -4.89 -7.71 -11.90
CA SER A 74 -3.59 -7.59 -12.57
C SER A 74 -2.74 -8.81 -12.25
N PHE A 75 -2.22 -9.49 -13.26
CA PHE A 75 -1.42 -10.70 -13.13
C PHE A 75 -0.01 -10.45 -13.66
N LEU A 76 0.93 -10.32 -12.74
CA LEU A 76 2.36 -10.25 -12.98
C LEU A 76 2.90 -11.66 -13.29
N ARG A 77 4.07 -11.71 -13.92
CA ARG A 77 4.70 -12.98 -14.26
C ARG A 77 5.47 -13.52 -13.04
N PRO A 78 5.36 -14.81 -12.70
CA PRO A 78 6.06 -15.40 -11.56
C PRO A 78 7.58 -15.21 -11.61
N GLU A 79 8.16 -15.11 -12.81
CA GLU A 79 9.59 -14.91 -13.01
C GLU A 79 10.05 -13.50 -12.58
N ASP A 80 9.14 -12.53 -12.50
CA ASP A 80 9.42 -11.16 -12.07
C ASP A 80 9.32 -10.98 -10.54
N LEU A 81 9.19 -12.07 -9.75
CA LEU A 81 8.91 -12.00 -8.30
C LEU A 81 9.95 -11.17 -7.53
N ASP A 82 11.23 -11.40 -7.78
CA ASP A 82 12.31 -10.70 -7.06
C ASP A 82 12.36 -9.22 -7.45
N GLU A 83 12.13 -8.91 -8.73
CA GLU A 83 12.02 -7.55 -9.25
C GLU A 83 10.82 -6.81 -8.65
N VAL A 84 9.65 -7.46 -8.59
CA VAL A 84 8.43 -6.90 -7.99
C VAL A 84 8.67 -6.62 -6.51
N ARG A 85 9.29 -7.55 -5.78
CA ARG A 85 9.65 -7.36 -4.37
C ARG A 85 10.62 -6.18 -4.19
N SER A 86 11.59 -6.05 -5.08
CA SER A 86 12.61 -4.99 -5.02
C SER A 86 12.05 -3.57 -5.23
N VAL A 87 10.83 -3.42 -5.76
CA VAL A 87 10.13 -2.11 -5.83
C VAL A 87 9.96 -1.51 -4.43
N CYS A 88 9.78 -2.34 -3.39
CA CYS A 88 9.70 -1.89 -2.01
C CYS A 88 11.08 -1.58 -1.38
N SER A 89 12.13 -1.46 -2.19
CA SER A 89 13.50 -1.18 -1.75
C SER A 89 14.14 -0.05 -2.56
N SER A 90 15.40 -0.18 -2.96
CA SER A 90 16.12 0.80 -3.77
C SER A 90 15.59 0.90 -5.21
N ARG A 91 14.94 -0.15 -5.75
CA ARG A 91 14.42 -0.19 -7.14
C ARG A 91 13.05 0.47 -7.32
N GLY A 92 12.47 1.03 -6.27
CA GLY A 92 11.29 1.88 -6.35
C GLY A 92 11.54 3.29 -5.80
N LYS A 93 10.70 4.23 -6.23
CA LYS A 93 10.67 5.61 -5.75
C LYS A 93 9.38 5.85 -4.98
N VAL A 94 9.45 6.64 -3.92
CA VAL A 94 8.23 7.01 -3.17
C VAL A 94 7.32 7.84 -4.05
N LEU A 95 6.04 7.44 -4.14
CA LEU A 95 5.02 8.15 -4.89
C LEU A 95 4.14 8.98 -3.94
N LYS A 96 3.47 8.32 -2.99
CA LYS A 96 2.55 8.93 -2.02
C LYS A 96 2.17 7.92 -0.94
N ASP A 97 2.00 8.35 0.31
CA ASP A 97 1.67 7.47 1.45
C ASP A 97 2.64 6.27 1.50
N ASN A 98 2.15 5.05 1.69
CA ASN A 98 2.91 3.82 1.56
C ASN A 98 3.12 3.32 0.12
N LEU A 99 2.76 4.08 -0.92
CA LEU A 99 2.91 3.69 -2.32
C LEU A 99 4.30 4.02 -2.87
N CYS A 100 4.88 3.04 -3.55
CA CYS A 100 6.13 3.14 -4.28
C CYS A 100 5.91 2.78 -5.74
N ILE A 101 6.51 3.57 -6.63
CA ILE A 101 6.47 3.37 -8.08
C ILE A 101 7.77 2.75 -8.55
N SER A 102 7.70 1.72 -9.39
CA SER A 102 8.86 1.00 -9.87
C SER A 102 9.72 1.86 -10.82
N GLN A 103 11.04 1.73 -10.71
CA GLN A 103 11.94 2.43 -11.63
C GLN A 103 11.91 1.83 -13.05
N GLN A 104 11.82 0.50 -13.15
CA GLN A 104 11.64 -0.20 -14.43
C GLN A 104 10.16 -0.42 -14.74
N ARG A 105 9.85 -0.66 -16.03
CA ARG A 105 8.52 -1.10 -16.48
C ARG A 105 8.41 -2.61 -16.36
N PHE A 106 7.19 -3.09 -16.13
CA PHE A 106 6.83 -4.50 -16.05
C PHE A 106 5.76 -4.82 -17.07
N THR A 107 5.80 -6.04 -17.62
CA THR A 107 4.77 -6.56 -18.50
C THR A 107 3.84 -7.49 -17.72
N PHE A 108 2.55 -7.21 -17.74
CA PHE A 108 1.54 -7.95 -16.98
C PHE A 108 0.19 -7.96 -17.72
N PHE A 109 -0.73 -8.80 -17.27
CA PHE A 109 -2.09 -8.84 -17.82
C PHE A 109 -3.07 -8.14 -16.89
N THR A 110 -3.84 -7.20 -17.42
CA THR A 110 -5.03 -6.66 -16.77
C THR A 110 -6.25 -7.39 -17.33
N VAL A 111 -6.97 -8.07 -16.45
CA VAL A 111 -8.22 -8.77 -16.77
C VAL A 111 -9.37 -8.03 -16.12
N ARG A 112 -10.38 -7.69 -16.91
CA ARG A 112 -11.63 -7.12 -16.43
C ARG A 112 -12.74 -8.13 -16.55
N SER A 113 -13.41 -8.40 -15.43
CA SER A 113 -14.58 -9.27 -15.37
C SER A 113 -15.86 -8.44 -15.39
N GLU A 114 -16.94 -9.02 -15.89
CA GLU A 114 -18.29 -8.54 -15.66
C GLU A 114 -18.64 -8.67 -14.18
N GLN A 115 -19.19 -7.61 -13.59
CA GLN A 115 -19.47 -7.58 -12.16
C GLN A 115 -20.57 -8.58 -11.81
N GLY A 116 -20.33 -9.39 -10.77
CA GLY A 116 -21.28 -10.42 -10.32
C GLY A 116 -21.31 -11.68 -11.19
N THR A 117 -20.43 -11.79 -12.19
CA THR A 117 -20.27 -13.01 -13.00
C THR A 117 -18.78 -13.37 -13.12
N CYS A 118 -18.48 -14.49 -13.78
CA CYS A 118 -17.10 -14.81 -14.20
C CYS A 118 -16.85 -14.46 -15.68
N GLY A 119 -17.73 -13.67 -16.31
CA GLY A 119 -17.59 -13.26 -17.71
C GLY A 119 -16.39 -12.34 -17.90
N ILE A 120 -15.55 -12.59 -18.90
CA ILE A 120 -14.37 -11.76 -19.15
C ILE A 120 -14.72 -10.67 -20.16
N LYS A 121 -14.73 -9.42 -19.69
CA LYS A 121 -14.99 -8.23 -20.50
C LYS A 121 -13.79 -7.84 -21.37
N SER A 122 -12.58 -7.94 -20.82
CA SER A 122 -11.36 -7.64 -21.58
C SER A 122 -10.12 -8.23 -20.95
N VAL A 123 -9.18 -8.67 -21.79
CA VAL A 123 -7.81 -9.04 -21.39
C VAL A 123 -6.83 -8.14 -22.11
N ARG A 124 -6.04 -7.38 -21.35
CA ARG A 124 -5.03 -6.46 -21.90
C ARG A 124 -3.65 -6.84 -21.40
N LYS A 125 -2.71 -7.03 -22.31
CA LYS A 125 -1.29 -7.09 -21.98
C LYS A 125 -0.77 -5.66 -21.86
N GLU A 126 -0.33 -5.27 -20.67
CA GLU A 126 0.18 -3.93 -20.37
C GLU A 126 1.69 -3.99 -20.12
N THR A 127 2.41 -2.94 -20.52
CA THR A 127 3.81 -2.73 -20.13
C THR A 127 3.92 -1.35 -19.50
N LYS A 128 3.99 -1.25 -18.16
CA LYS A 128 3.92 0.01 -17.40
C LYS A 128 4.76 -0.04 -16.13
N HIS A 129 4.97 1.11 -15.48
CA HIS A 129 5.50 1.14 -14.11
C HIS A 129 4.45 0.61 -13.12
N LEU A 130 4.88 -0.22 -12.18
CA LEU A 130 4.05 -0.71 -11.09
C LEU A 130 3.95 0.33 -9.99
N ILE A 131 2.79 0.43 -9.35
CA ILE A 131 2.61 1.20 -8.12
C ILE A 131 2.19 0.20 -7.05
N LEU A 132 3.02 0.03 -6.02
CA LEU A 132 2.83 -0.97 -4.97
C LEU A 132 2.78 -0.30 -3.61
N ALA A 133 1.85 -0.69 -2.75
CA ALA A 133 1.93 -0.35 -1.33
C ALA A 133 2.95 -1.25 -0.63
N CYS A 134 3.86 -0.66 0.12
CA CYS A 134 4.99 -1.36 0.75
C CYS A 134 4.94 -1.23 2.28
N GLU A 135 4.98 -2.35 2.98
CA GLU A 135 4.89 -2.41 4.45
C GLU A 135 5.90 -3.41 5.02
N VAL A 136 6.25 -3.27 6.30
CA VAL A 136 7.15 -4.19 7.01
C VAL A 136 6.35 -5.34 7.61
N LEU A 137 6.66 -6.56 7.16
CA LEU A 137 6.19 -7.82 7.73
C LEU A 137 7.44 -8.64 8.08
N GLU A 138 7.50 -9.21 9.29
CA GLU A 138 8.63 -10.05 9.73
C GLU A 138 10.02 -9.40 9.47
N ASN A 139 10.14 -8.10 9.77
CA ASN A 139 11.34 -7.27 9.55
C ASN A 139 11.77 -7.08 8.08
N GLN A 140 10.89 -7.38 7.13
CA GLN A 140 11.14 -7.20 5.70
C GLN A 140 10.11 -6.25 5.10
N CYS A 141 10.57 -5.25 4.33
CA CYS A 141 9.66 -4.41 3.56
C CYS A 141 9.23 -5.13 2.28
N VAL A 142 7.93 -5.37 2.13
CA VAL A 142 7.34 -6.20 1.07
C VAL A 142 6.07 -5.57 0.50
N PRO A 143 5.69 -5.88 -0.74
CA PRO A 143 4.46 -5.37 -1.34
C PRO A 143 3.23 -6.02 -0.71
N VAL A 144 2.22 -5.22 -0.38
CA VAL A 144 0.96 -5.70 0.22
C VAL A 144 -0.27 -5.36 -0.61
N HIS A 145 -0.15 -4.41 -1.54
CA HIS A 145 -1.25 -4.00 -2.43
C HIS A 145 -0.71 -3.53 -3.78
N PHE A 146 -1.45 -3.84 -4.85
CA PHE A 146 -1.18 -3.35 -6.20
C PHE A 146 -2.15 -2.21 -6.51
N GLU A 147 -1.60 -1.04 -6.79
CA GLU A 147 -2.37 0.13 -7.23
C GLU A 147 -2.34 0.25 -8.76
N GLY A 148 -3.50 0.50 -9.36
CA GLY A 148 -3.59 0.66 -10.80
C GLY A 148 -2.83 1.90 -11.28
N ASN A 149 -2.17 1.79 -12.44
CA ASN A 149 -1.51 2.92 -13.11
C ASN A 149 -2.19 3.24 -14.46
N PRO A 150 -3.43 3.75 -14.46
CA PRO A 150 -4.16 4.02 -15.70
C PRO A 150 -3.45 5.08 -16.56
N GLU A 151 -2.90 6.11 -15.93
CA GLU A 151 -2.25 7.26 -16.58
C GLU A 151 -0.78 7.02 -16.97
N ASP A 152 -0.27 5.79 -16.82
CA ASP A 152 1.14 5.43 -17.05
C ASP A 152 2.14 6.41 -16.40
N LEU A 153 1.86 6.75 -15.13
CA LEU A 153 2.73 7.55 -14.28
C LEU A 153 4.15 6.97 -14.30
N LYS A 154 5.13 7.86 -14.21
CA LYS A 154 6.56 7.55 -14.16
C LYS A 154 7.15 7.94 -12.80
N PRO A 155 8.20 7.26 -12.33
CA PRO A 155 8.90 7.65 -11.11
C PRO A 155 9.48 9.06 -11.25
N ASN A 156 9.41 9.85 -10.17
CA ASN A 156 10.23 11.05 -10.04
C ASN A 156 11.65 10.63 -9.66
N ASN A 157 12.64 10.88 -10.52
CA ASN A 157 14.03 10.51 -10.29
C ASN A 157 14.64 11.18 -9.04
N ASN A 158 14.12 12.35 -8.66
CA ASN A 158 14.56 13.10 -7.48
C ASN A 158 13.86 12.64 -6.19
N ALA A 159 12.84 11.78 -6.27
CA ALA A 159 12.24 11.20 -5.08
C ALA A 159 13.22 10.23 -4.41
N ARG A 160 13.11 10.12 -3.08
CA ARG A 160 13.85 9.12 -2.31
C ARG A 160 13.44 7.71 -2.69
N SER A 161 14.30 6.74 -2.40
CA SER A 161 13.96 5.34 -2.60
C SER A 161 12.90 4.87 -1.61
N CYS A 162 12.16 3.82 -1.97
CA CYS A 162 11.07 3.29 -1.15
C CYS A 162 11.55 2.84 0.23
N GLN A 163 12.72 2.19 0.26
CA GLN A 163 13.48 1.91 1.47
C GLN A 163 14.88 2.49 1.31
N ASP A 164 15.19 3.54 2.05
CA ASP A 164 16.56 4.03 2.20
C ASP A 164 17.24 3.26 3.34
N GLN A 165 18.42 2.70 3.09
CA GLN A 165 19.19 1.94 4.07
C GLN A 165 19.54 2.77 5.33
N GLY A 166 19.54 4.10 5.23
CA GLY A 166 19.76 5.02 6.35
C GLY A 166 18.64 5.09 7.38
N ASN A 167 17.45 4.52 7.10
CA ASN A 167 16.26 4.69 7.94
C ASN A 167 15.95 3.51 8.87
N ARG A 168 16.81 2.49 8.94
CA ARG A 168 16.66 1.38 9.92
C ARG A 168 16.70 1.83 11.39
N ASN A 169 17.16 3.06 11.67
CA ASN A 169 17.37 3.57 13.03
C ASN A 169 16.48 4.76 13.43
N GLN A 170 15.55 5.22 12.59
CA GLN A 170 14.56 6.21 13.04
C GLN A 170 13.38 5.47 13.67
N ALA A 171 13.57 5.10 14.94
CA ALA A 171 12.46 4.95 15.87
C ALA A 171 11.53 6.15 15.68
N VAL A 172 10.22 5.91 15.67
CA VAL A 172 9.19 6.95 15.59
C VAL A 172 9.48 7.96 16.70
N SER A 173 10.19 9.04 16.37
CA SER A 173 10.38 10.16 17.27
C SER A 173 9.03 10.82 17.32
N ALA A 174 8.22 10.44 18.30
CA ALA A 174 7.06 11.20 18.71
C ALA A 174 7.57 12.61 19.04
N ARG A 175 7.51 13.52 18.06
CA ARG A 175 7.75 14.94 18.28
C ARG A 175 6.60 15.39 19.18
N MET A 176 6.86 15.37 20.48
CA MET A 176 5.99 15.95 21.48
C MET A 176 5.92 17.44 21.14
N SER A 177 4.83 17.82 20.46
CA SER A 177 4.56 19.19 20.08
C SER A 177 4.69 20.07 21.33
N TRP A 178 5.39 21.20 21.21
CA TRP A 178 5.65 22.14 22.30
C TRP A 178 4.37 22.53 23.06
N PHE A 179 3.22 22.45 22.37
CA PHE A 179 1.88 22.62 22.93
C PHE A 179 1.59 21.70 24.14
N TRP A 180 2.08 20.45 24.14
CA TRP A 180 1.89 19.52 25.27
C TRP A 180 2.70 19.91 26.50
N PHE A 181 3.86 20.56 26.32
CA PHE A 181 4.68 21.05 27.42
C PHE A 181 4.00 22.23 28.15
N PHE A 182 3.35 23.13 27.38
CA PHE A 182 2.59 24.24 27.94
C PHE A 182 1.31 23.81 28.65
N VAL A 183 0.62 22.78 28.14
CA VAL A 183 -0.57 22.22 28.81
C VAL A 183 -0.19 21.58 30.15
N PHE A 184 0.94 20.86 30.23
CA PHE A 184 1.42 20.29 31.48
C PHE A 184 1.78 21.37 32.53
N LEU A 185 2.49 22.43 32.13
CA LEU A 185 2.88 23.50 33.05
C LEU A 185 1.69 24.28 33.63
N LEU A 186 0.64 24.51 32.84
CA LEU A 186 -0.55 25.23 33.30
C LEU A 186 -1.38 24.43 34.32
N VAL A 187 -1.38 23.09 34.24
CA VAL A 187 -2.09 22.21 35.19
C VAL A 187 -1.39 22.15 36.55
N PHE A 188 -0.06 22.23 36.60
CA PHE A 188 0.70 22.18 37.86
C PHE A 188 0.82 23.52 38.58
N TYR A 189 0.65 24.65 37.90
CA TYR A 189 0.71 25.99 38.50
C TYR A 189 -0.64 26.54 38.95
N SER A 190 -1.72 25.76 38.83
CA SER A 190 -3.07 26.17 39.25
C SER A 190 -3.66 25.30 40.38
N VAL A 191 -2.79 24.62 41.14
CA VAL A 191 -3.08 24.02 42.45
C VAL A 191 -2.46 24.88 43.54
#